data_AF-A0A641RWX5-F1
#
_entry.id   AF-A0A641RWX5-F1
#
_cell.length_a   1.000
_cell.length_b   1.000
_cell.length_c   1.000
_cell.angle_alpha   90.00
_cell.angle_beta   90.00
_cell.angle_gamma   90.00
#
_symmetry.space_group_name_H-M   'P 1'
#
loop_
_entity.id
_entity.type
_entity.pdbx_description
1 polymer ?
#
loop_
_entity_poly.entity_id
_entity_poly.type
_entity_poly.pdbx_seq_one_letter_code
_entity_poly.pdbx_strand_id
1 'polypeptide(L)'
;MENFIFQNPVKLIMGKGMIARLAKEIPSDKRIMITFGGGSVKKNGVYDQVKEALKNHFTVEFWGIEPNPAIETLRKAIALGKEEKVDYL
;
A
#
# COMPACT_ATOMS: atom_id res chain seq x y z
N MET A 1 16.61 -7.57 33.85
CA MET A 1 16.40 -7.18 32.43
C MET A 1 17.56 -7.80 31.68
N GLU A 2 17.27 -8.65 30.71
CA GLU A 2 18.29 -9.42 29.98
C GLU A 2 18.84 -8.64 28.79
N ASN A 3 20.03 -9.03 28.33
CA ASN A 3 20.62 -8.44 27.12
C ASN A 3 19.79 -8.82 25.88
N PHE A 4 19.51 -7.83 25.03
CA PHE A 4 18.85 -8.04 23.74
C PHE A 4 19.39 -7.09 22.68
N ILE A 5 19.22 -7.49 21.42
CA ILE A 5 19.41 -6.64 20.24
C ILE A 5 18.02 -6.36 19.65
N PHE A 6 17.73 -5.09 19.38
CA PHE A 6 16.48 -4.66 18.76
C PHE A 6 16.75 -3.99 17.43
N GLN A 7 16.04 -4.43 16.39
CA GLN A 7 16.07 -3.84 15.07
C GLN A 7 14.65 -3.56 14.60
N ASN A 8 14.39 -2.30 14.25
CA ASN A 8 13.19 -1.88 13.55
C ASN A 8 13.60 -1.02 12.34
N PRO A 9 13.67 -1.59 11.13
CA PRO A 9 14.08 -0.87 9.93
C PRO A 9 12.95 -0.01 9.34
N VAL A 10 11.71 -0.14 9.85
CA VAL A 10 10.55 0.55 9.29
C VAL A 10 10.54 2.00 9.77
N LYS A 11 10.54 2.92 8.81
CA LYS A 11 10.34 4.36 9.08
C LYS A 11 8.89 4.62 9.48
N LEU A 12 8.69 5.13 10.69
CA LEU A 12 7.37 5.53 11.18
C LEU A 12 7.08 6.98 10.78
N ILE A 13 5.99 7.18 10.03
CA ILE A 13 5.50 8.52 9.66
C ILE A 13 4.13 8.71 10.33
N MET A 14 4.08 9.52 11.39
CA MET A 14 2.91 9.64 12.25
C MET A 14 2.45 11.09 12.36
N GLY A 15 1.13 11.31 12.32
CA GLY A 15 0.50 12.61 12.49
C GLY A 15 -0.66 12.86 11.52
N LYS A 16 -1.45 13.89 11.81
CA LYS A 16 -2.55 14.31 10.93
C LYS A 16 -2.02 14.75 9.56
N GLY A 17 -2.63 14.25 8.49
CA GLY A 17 -2.28 14.63 7.11
C GLY A 17 -1.00 14.00 6.56
N MET A 18 -0.40 13.03 7.27
CA MET A 18 0.87 12.43 6.84
C MET A 18 0.77 11.54 5.59
N ILE A 19 -0.43 11.14 5.15
CA ILE A 19 -0.62 10.38 3.90
C ILE A 19 -0.03 11.12 2.69
N ALA A 20 -0.08 12.46 2.68
CA ALA A 20 0.51 13.27 1.61
C ALA A 20 2.03 13.09 1.45
N ARG A 21 2.73 12.52 2.46
CA ARG A 21 4.16 12.22 2.37
C ARG A 21 4.46 11.08 1.40
N LEU A 22 3.50 10.22 1.06
CA LEU A 22 3.71 9.10 0.13
C LEU A 22 4.40 9.54 -1.18
N ALA A 23 4.04 10.72 -1.70
CA ALA A 23 4.66 11.31 -2.89
C ALA A 23 6.19 11.48 -2.82
N LYS A 24 6.75 11.59 -1.60
CA LYS A 24 8.18 11.76 -1.33
C LYS A 24 8.85 10.47 -0.87
N GLU A 25 8.08 9.53 -0.32
CA GLU A 25 8.61 8.29 0.26
C GLU A 25 8.65 7.16 -0.77
N ILE A 26 7.85 7.23 -1.83
CA ILE A 26 7.86 6.26 -2.92
C ILE A 26 8.55 6.87 -4.15
N PRO A 27 9.63 6.25 -4.67
CA PRO A 27 10.31 6.73 -5.87
C PRO A 27 9.36 6.87 -7.07
N SER A 28 9.57 7.90 -7.89
CA SER A 28 8.66 8.26 -8.99
C SER A 28 8.64 7.25 -10.14
N ASP A 29 9.67 6.42 -10.26
CA ASP A 29 9.81 5.37 -11.28
C ASP A 29 9.01 4.10 -10.94
N LYS A 30 8.41 4.02 -9.75
CA LYS A 30 7.70 2.82 -9.28
C LYS A 30 6.33 2.64 -9.93
N ARG A 31 6.03 1.37 -10.19
CA ARG A 31 4.72 0.87 -10.60
C ARG A 31 4.08 0.24 -9.38
N ILE A 32 3.13 0.96 -8.80
CA ILE A 32 2.59 0.67 -7.48
C ILE A 32 1.29 -0.13 -7.62
N MET A 33 1.14 -1.22 -6.87
CA MET A 33 -0.18 -1.83 -6.66
C MET A 33 -0.71 -1.44 -5.29
N ILE A 34 -1.80 -0.67 -5.29
CA ILE A 34 -2.48 -0.33 -4.05
C ILE A 34 -3.47 -1.44 -3.72
N THR A 35 -3.23 -2.13 -2.61
CA THR A 35 -4.08 -3.24 -2.16
C THR A 35 -5.09 -2.79 -1.11
N PHE A 36 -6.34 -3.20 -1.28
CA PHE A 36 -7.44 -2.81 -0.40
C PHE A 36 -8.32 -4.01 -0.02
N GLY A 37 -8.94 -3.92 1.15
CA GLY A 37 -9.96 -4.85 1.59
C GLY A 37 -11.38 -4.47 1.14
N GLY A 38 -12.36 -4.63 2.03
CA GLY A 38 -13.80 -4.45 1.77
C GLY A 38 -14.30 -3.00 1.56
N GLY A 39 -13.41 -2.01 1.35
CA GLY A 39 -13.82 -0.67 0.90
C GLY A 39 -14.12 0.37 1.98
N SER A 40 -13.91 0.09 3.28
CA SER A 40 -14.05 1.09 4.36
C SER A 40 -13.20 2.36 4.12
N VAL A 41 -12.04 2.20 3.50
CA VAL A 41 -11.14 3.27 3.07
C VAL A 41 -11.75 4.30 2.10
N LYS A 42 -12.79 3.91 1.35
CA LYS A 42 -13.54 4.86 0.51
C LYS A 42 -14.50 5.72 1.35
N LYS A 43 -15.09 5.13 2.39
CA LYS A 43 -16.06 5.81 3.26
C LYS A 43 -15.40 6.86 4.16
N ASN A 44 -14.15 6.63 4.58
CA ASN A 44 -13.44 7.52 5.49
C ASN A 44 -12.46 8.49 4.77
N GLY A 45 -12.48 8.53 3.43
CA GLY A 45 -11.65 9.44 2.63
C GLY A 45 -10.16 9.09 2.59
N VAL A 46 -9.74 7.93 3.11
CA VAL A 46 -8.34 7.47 3.02
C VAL A 46 -7.98 7.14 1.56
N TYR A 47 -8.91 6.51 0.84
CA TYR A 47 -8.71 6.20 -0.58
C TYR A 47 -8.37 7.45 -1.39
N ASP A 48 -9.17 8.51 -1.26
CA ASP A 48 -8.97 9.75 -2.00
C ASP A 48 -7.62 10.41 -1.65
N GLN A 49 -7.24 10.39 -0.38
CA GLN A 49 -5.94 10.92 0.06
C GLN A 49 -4.75 10.14 -0.54
N VAL A 50 -4.86 8.81 -0.63
CA VAL A 50 -3.81 7.97 -1.23
C VAL A 50 -3.73 8.22 -2.75
N LYS A 51 -4.88 8.27 -3.44
CA LYS A 51 -4.92 8.53 -4.88
C LYS A 51 -4.37 9.91 -5.23
N GLU A 52 -4.70 10.93 -4.44
CA GLU A 52 -4.16 12.27 -4.62
C GLU A 52 -2.64 12.29 -4.37
N ALA A 53 -2.15 11.63 -3.31
CA ALA A 53 -0.73 11.59 -3.01
C ALA A 53 0.10 10.85 -4.07
N LEU A 54 -0.50 9.86 -4.75
CA LEU A 54 0.16 9.04 -5.78
C LEU A 54 -0.28 9.38 -7.20
N LYS A 55 -0.92 10.53 -7.43
CA LYS A 55 -1.47 10.91 -8.74
C LYS A 55 -0.45 10.97 -9.89
N ASN A 56 0.83 11.14 -9.56
CA ASN A 56 1.93 11.21 -10.51
C ASN A 56 2.67 9.88 -10.68
N HIS A 57 2.25 8.82 -9.99
CA HIS A 57 2.82 7.49 -10.10
C HIS A 57 1.94 6.62 -11.00
N PHE A 58 2.55 5.59 -11.59
CA PHE A 58 1.76 4.51 -12.18
C PHE A 58 1.15 3.68 -11.05
N THR A 59 -0.18 3.59 -10.99
CA THR A 59 -0.88 2.81 -9.97
C THR A 59 -1.85 1.82 -10.60
N VAL A 60 -1.81 0.57 -10.15
CA VAL A 60 -2.90 -0.41 -10.31
C VAL A 60 -3.54 -0.66 -8.95
N GLU A 61 -4.80 -1.06 -8.93
CA GLU A 61 -5.53 -1.34 -7.69
C GLU A 61 -5.96 -2.80 -7.62
N PHE A 62 -5.82 -3.40 -6.44
CA PHE A 62 -6.37 -4.72 -6.13
C PHE A 62 -7.32 -4.61 -4.94
N TRP A 63 -8.58 -5.03 -5.13
CA TRP A 63 -9.65 -4.88 -4.16
C TRP A 63 -10.18 -6.24 -3.68
N GLY A 64 -10.85 -6.22 -2.53
CA GLY A 64 -11.60 -7.37 -2.04
C GLY A 64 -10.78 -8.32 -1.17
N ILE A 65 -9.63 -7.88 -0.64
CA ILE A 65 -8.89 -8.67 0.36
C ILE A 65 -9.76 -8.83 1.61
N GLU A 66 -10.05 -10.08 1.96
CA GLU A 66 -10.89 -10.43 3.09
C GLU A 66 -10.14 -10.21 4.42
N PRO A 67 -10.85 -10.02 5.57
CA PRO A 67 -10.20 -9.87 6.87
C PRO A 67 -9.23 -11.01 7.23
N ASN A 68 -9.54 -12.21 6.73
CA ASN A 68 -8.66 -13.38 6.76
C ASN A 68 -8.32 -13.73 5.30
N PRO A 69 -7.24 -13.17 4.72
CA PRO A 69 -6.96 -13.28 3.29
C PRO A 69 -6.80 -14.72 2.82
N ALA A 70 -7.59 -15.12 1.81
CA ALA A 70 -7.49 -16.45 1.21
C ALA A 70 -6.37 -16.51 0.17
N ILE A 71 -5.73 -17.67 0.01
CA ILE A 71 -4.64 -17.86 -0.96
C ILE A 71 -5.12 -17.66 -2.40
N GLU A 72 -6.38 -18.00 -2.69
CA GLU A 72 -7.02 -17.81 -3.99
C GLU A 72 -7.10 -16.33 -4.36
N THR A 73 -7.48 -15.48 -3.41
CA THR A 73 -7.53 -14.02 -3.59
C THR A 73 -6.13 -13.45 -3.79
N LEU A 74 -5.15 -13.88 -2.98
CA LEU A 74 -3.77 -13.42 -3.13
C LEU A 74 -3.13 -13.85 -4.46
N ARG A 75 -3.45 -15.05 -4.98
CA ARG A 75 -2.97 -15.50 -6.30
C ARG A 75 -3.47 -14.60 -7.43
N LYS A 76 -4.69 -14.05 -7.32
CA LYS A 76 -5.19 -13.06 -8.28
C LYS A 76 -4.39 -11.75 -8.22
N ALA A 77 -4.08 -11.27 -7.02
CA ALA A 77 -3.22 -10.09 -6.84
C ALA A 77 -1.82 -10.31 -7.43
N ILE A 78 -1.22 -11.48 -7.20
CA ILE A 78 0.08 -11.85 -7.76
C ILE A 78 0.04 -11.88 -9.29
N ALA A 79 -1.01 -12.48 -9.87
CA ALA A 79 -1.18 -12.52 -11.32
C ALA A 79 -1.26 -11.11 -11.92
N LEU A 80 -2.12 -10.25 -11.34
CA LEU A 80 -2.25 -8.86 -11.75
C LEU A 80 -0.93 -8.10 -11.61
N GLY A 81 -0.19 -8.31 -10.53
CA GLY A 81 1.08 -7.63 -10.29
C GLY A 81 2.15 -8.00 -11.30
N LYS A 82 2.19 -9.28 -11.72
CA LYS A 82 3.09 -9.74 -12.78
C LYS A 82 2.70 -9.16 -14.14
N GLU A 83 1.40 -9.17 -14.47
CA GLU A 83 0.86 -8.61 -15.71
C GLU A 83 1.20 -7.12 -15.84
N GLU A 84 0.96 -6.35 -14.76
CA GLU A 84 1.19 -4.91 -14.71
C GLU A 84 2.64 -4.53 -14.42
N LYS A 85 3.55 -5.50 -14.25
CA LYS A 85 4.97 -5.28 -13.92
C LYS A 85 5.15 -4.39 -12.68
N VAL A 86 4.34 -4.66 -11.66
CA VAL A 86 4.38 -3.96 -10.37
C VAL A 86 5.69 -4.26 -9.66
N ASP A 87 6.33 -3.23 -9.13
CA ASP A 87 7.59 -3.33 -8.39
C ASP A 87 7.54 -2.65 -7.01
N TYR A 88 6.34 -2.21 -6.59
CA TYR A 88 6.05 -1.65 -5.27
C TYR A 88 4.61 -1.98 -4.84
N LEU A 89 4.39 -2.32 -3.57
CA LEU A 89 3.07 -2.56 -2.96
C LEU A 89 2.77 -1.49 -1.89
#